data_AF-A0A1I6FNS1-F1
#
_entry.id   AF-A0A1I6FNS1-F1
#
_cell.length_a   1.000
_cell.length_b   1.000
_cell.length_c   1.000
_cell.angle_alpha   90.00
_cell.angle_beta   90.00
_cell.angle_gamma   90.00
#
_symmetry.space_group_name_H-M   'P 1'
#
loop_
_entity.id
_entity.type
_entity.pdbx_description
1 polymer ?
#
loop_
_entity_poly.entity_id
_entity_poly.type
_entity_poly.pdbx_seq_one_letter_code
_entity_poly.pdbx_strand_id
1 'polypeptide(L)'
;MMTLKSISATLLCMAAPAALFAEPVELRSIDGFISVDGEIVGYNGTMVSVETSVGRVSVPASEVVCYGTGCDEAIASNDFGLTRAAFRDVVTQSEVAVVGGSDDVIVSFLTPMFDKVYRIVVGAYVTTGQPEANLTIGAAGEITLDSSATGAVARLRIADFGEPSNAEVTVASLQGEAPQAFATAADWARAPALPDQYLATRAFAVIAAPNVGIETISMADLAAIYAGDIKNWSELGGPDLAVLPLQLPTTSTVRTEFIKLVMDPAGKAIAGNVLTMSDGISIASSVNQFSGSLSVVELADAAENNILSVSGSCGAPVQLNTFNVISGDYPLVRPLMIRFDETPQTDLTFEVFDFAAGDIAQRLISAEGFDSLAAVGQSEDAKNRRLNQLLGATFENDERLAAAQMFQRLFEAQRLSPTMFGGATSGPEAGWNRAMFKVLADVLATSDMAGREVIFAGFGAHEDGALAALSGSAAAAADMKEAFLQFAPNVVATNGLVVSSHGFGGISPATCYEGQVAASGHNRVEVWVK
;
A
#
# COMPACT_ATOMS: atom_id res chain seq x y z
N MET A 1 -51.08 50.73 52.18
CA MET A 1 -50.83 50.25 53.56
C MET A 1 -50.84 48.73 53.50
N MET A 2 -49.81 48.07 54.08
CA MET A 2 -49.59 46.60 54.17
C MET A 2 -49.20 45.87 52.87
N THR A 3 -48.23 44.96 52.80
CA THR A 3 -47.02 44.59 53.58
C THR A 3 -46.27 43.53 52.75
N LEU A 4 -44.93 43.51 52.83
CA LEU A 4 -44.03 42.53 52.23
C LEU A 4 -44.39 41.06 52.58
N LYS A 5 -44.01 40.14 51.68
CA LYS A 5 -43.24 38.93 52.05
C LYS A 5 -42.40 38.45 50.86
N SER A 6 -41.08 38.40 51.08
CA SER A 6 -40.10 37.82 50.17
C SER A 6 -40.16 36.30 50.21
N ILE A 7 -39.94 35.67 49.05
CA ILE A 7 -39.64 34.25 48.94
C ILE A 7 -38.28 34.17 48.24
N SER A 8 -37.23 33.99 49.04
CA SER A 8 -35.92 33.58 48.55
C SER A 8 -35.94 32.06 48.39
N ALA A 9 -35.86 31.57 47.16
CA ALA A 9 -35.66 30.17 46.85
C ALA A 9 -34.15 29.89 46.81
N THR A 10 -33.64 29.21 47.83
CA THR A 10 -32.25 28.76 47.91
C THR A 10 -32.11 27.52 47.02
N LEU A 11 -31.46 27.65 45.86
CA LEU A 11 -31.12 26.55 44.96
C LEU A 11 -29.85 25.86 45.51
N LEU A 12 -30.02 24.70 46.13
CA LEU A 12 -28.92 23.88 46.64
C LEU A 12 -28.35 23.05 45.48
N CYS A 13 -27.25 23.51 44.88
CA CYS A 13 -26.53 22.80 43.84
C CYS A 13 -25.75 21.63 44.47
N MET A 14 -26.28 20.41 44.38
CA MET A 14 -25.51 19.20 44.68
C MET A 14 -24.56 18.91 43.51
N ALA A 15 -23.31 19.35 43.62
CA ALA A 15 -22.24 18.84 42.78
C ALA A 15 -21.87 17.43 43.28
N ALA A 16 -22.19 16.41 42.49
CA ALA A 16 -21.59 15.09 42.68
C ALA A 16 -20.09 15.20 42.33
N PRO A 17 -19.17 14.71 43.18
CA PRO A 17 -17.77 14.63 42.78
C PRO A 17 -17.64 13.63 41.64
N ALA A 18 -17.23 14.10 40.46
CA ALA A 18 -16.68 13.22 39.44
C ALA A 18 -15.41 12.60 40.03
N ALA A 19 -15.40 11.27 40.20
CA ALA A 19 -14.16 10.56 40.42
C ALA A 19 -13.35 10.69 39.12
N LEU A 20 -12.27 11.47 39.14
CA LEU A 20 -11.22 11.33 38.14
C LEU A 20 -10.57 9.97 38.39
N PHE A 21 -10.79 9.02 37.48
CA PHE A 21 -9.97 7.82 37.41
C PHE A 21 -8.71 8.20 36.63
N ALA A 22 -7.53 7.86 37.16
CA ALA A 22 -6.28 8.06 36.45
C ALA A 22 -6.21 7.07 35.27
N GLU A 23 -5.71 7.51 34.12
CA GLU A 23 -5.66 6.65 32.93
C GLU A 23 -4.58 5.56 33.05
N PRO A 24 -4.81 4.36 32.46
CA PRO A 24 -3.85 3.27 32.50
C PRO A 24 -2.60 3.59 31.69
N VAL A 25 -1.47 3.06 32.15
CA VAL A 25 -0.16 3.11 31.49
C VAL A 25 0.38 1.70 31.31
N GLU A 26 1.23 1.54 30.30
CA GLU A 26 2.07 0.35 30.15
C GLU A 26 3.55 0.77 30.20
N LEU A 27 4.31 0.16 31.10
CA LEU A 27 5.76 0.39 31.22
C LEU A 27 6.51 -0.80 30.65
N ARG A 28 7.26 -0.60 29.56
CA ARG A 28 8.08 -1.66 28.94
C ARG A 28 9.56 -1.39 29.06
N SER A 29 10.33 -2.41 29.45
CA SER A 29 11.78 -2.38 29.34
C SER A 29 12.24 -2.52 27.89
N ILE A 30 13.40 -1.96 27.57
CA ILE A 30 13.96 -1.97 26.19
C ILE A 30 14.28 -3.39 25.70
N ASP A 31 14.64 -4.27 26.62
CA ASP A 31 14.93 -5.68 26.34
C ASP A 31 13.66 -6.55 26.25
N GLY A 32 12.48 -5.97 26.46
CA GLY A 32 11.18 -6.64 26.36
C GLY A 32 10.88 -7.65 27.47
N PHE A 33 11.75 -7.79 28.47
CA PHE A 33 11.57 -8.77 29.55
C PHE A 33 10.56 -8.31 30.62
N ILE A 34 10.32 -7.00 30.74
CA ILE A 34 9.44 -6.42 31.73
C ILE A 34 8.37 -5.62 30.99
N SER A 35 7.11 -6.04 31.12
CA SER A 35 5.93 -5.21 30.83
C SER A 35 5.06 -5.13 32.07
N VAL A 36 4.65 -3.91 32.43
CA VAL A 36 3.83 -3.62 33.60
C VAL A 36 2.68 -2.72 33.19
N ASP A 37 1.48 -3.28 33.19
CA ASP A 37 0.22 -2.56 32.93
C ASP A 37 -0.47 -2.15 34.23
N GLY A 38 -0.90 -0.89 34.32
CA GLY A 38 -1.69 -0.39 35.46
C GLY A 38 -1.72 1.12 35.56
N GLU A 39 -2.01 1.67 36.73
CA GLU A 39 -2.08 3.12 36.95
C GLU A 39 -0.84 3.65 37.69
N ILE A 40 -0.26 4.77 37.28
CA ILE A 40 0.85 5.39 38.02
C ILE A 40 0.33 5.92 39.37
N VAL A 41 0.83 5.35 40.46
CA VAL A 41 0.44 5.72 41.84
C VAL A 41 1.57 6.32 42.65
N GLY A 42 2.77 6.45 42.07
CA GLY A 42 3.88 7.12 42.74
C GLY A 42 5.18 7.18 41.95
N TYR A 43 6.00 8.17 42.30
CA TYR A 43 7.38 8.29 41.84
C TYR A 43 8.23 8.87 42.96
N ASN A 44 9.44 8.34 43.14
CA ASN A 44 10.35 8.76 44.22
C ASN A 44 11.66 9.38 43.70
N GLY A 45 11.74 9.74 42.42
CA GLY A 45 12.96 10.24 41.78
C GLY A 45 13.81 9.16 41.11
N THR A 46 13.47 7.88 41.24
CA THR A 46 14.18 6.78 40.57
C THR A 46 13.22 5.68 40.13
N MET A 47 12.31 5.28 41.01
CA MET A 47 11.34 4.22 40.76
C MET A 47 9.97 4.84 40.51
N VAL A 48 9.34 4.46 39.41
CA VAL A 48 7.90 4.69 39.17
C VAL A 48 7.14 3.48 39.71
N SER A 49 6.04 3.73 40.42
CA SER A 49 5.17 2.72 41.01
C SER A 49 3.83 2.70 40.29
N VAL A 50 3.44 1.53 39.83
CA VAL A 50 2.21 1.28 39.08
C VAL A 50 1.33 0.33 39.90
N GLU A 51 0.07 0.70 40.10
CA GLU A 51 -0.94 -0.18 40.69
C GLU A 51 -1.50 -1.07 39.58
N THR A 52 -1.18 -2.36 39.64
CA THR A 52 -1.63 -3.35 38.67
C THR A 52 -2.79 -4.17 39.25
N SER A 53 -3.46 -4.98 38.42
CA SER A 53 -4.52 -5.90 38.87
C SER A 53 -4.05 -6.95 39.90
N VAL A 54 -2.74 -7.22 39.96
CA VAL A 54 -2.12 -8.18 40.88
C VAL A 54 -1.40 -7.51 42.06
N GLY A 55 -1.49 -6.17 42.15
CA GLY A 55 -0.90 -5.35 43.21
C GLY A 55 0.15 -4.36 42.68
N ARG A 56 0.75 -3.62 43.61
CA ARG A 56 1.70 -2.56 43.27
C ARG A 56 3.05 -3.10 42.81
N VAL A 57 3.50 -2.62 41.66
CA VAL A 57 4.81 -2.94 41.06
C VAL A 57 5.61 -1.64 40.92
N SER A 58 6.90 -1.67 41.24
CA SER A 58 7.78 -0.52 41.08
C SER A 58 8.96 -0.87 40.16
N VAL A 59 9.19 -0.05 39.14
CA VAL A 59 10.27 -0.22 38.16
C VAL A 59 11.12 1.04 38.03
N PRO A 60 12.41 0.95 37.65
CA PRO A 60 13.24 2.13 37.43
C PRO A 60 12.72 2.93 36.23
N ALA A 61 12.31 4.19 36.45
CA ALA A 61 11.69 5.00 35.40
C ALA A 61 12.64 5.19 34.20
N SER A 62 13.94 5.35 34.45
CA SER A 62 14.96 5.57 33.41
C SER A 62 15.24 4.37 32.51
N GLU A 63 14.75 3.18 32.88
CA GLU A 63 14.98 1.93 32.14
C GLU A 63 13.74 1.44 31.39
N VAL A 64 12.61 2.15 31.53
CA VAL A 64 11.34 1.80 30.89
C VAL A 64 10.85 2.92 29.98
N VAL A 65 10.18 2.53 28.91
CA VAL A 65 9.41 3.40 28.04
C VAL A 65 7.97 3.40 28.56
N CYS A 66 7.39 4.58 28.73
CA CYS A 66 6.01 4.75 29.19
C CYS A 66 5.09 4.86 27.98
N TYR A 67 4.11 3.95 27.88
CA TYR A 67 3.09 3.92 26.83
C TYR A 67 1.71 4.28 27.40
N GLY A 68 0.91 4.96 26.57
CA GLY A 68 -0.47 5.31 26.89
C GLY A 68 -0.65 6.76 27.31
N THR A 69 -1.89 7.25 27.22
CA THR A 69 -2.27 8.64 27.51
C THR A 69 -2.05 8.99 28.99
N GLY A 70 -2.19 8.02 29.90
CA GLY A 70 -1.86 8.19 31.33
C GLY A 70 -0.41 8.60 31.61
N CYS A 71 0.52 8.31 30.70
CA CYS A 71 1.90 8.79 30.81
C CYS A 71 1.98 10.31 30.61
N ASP A 72 1.33 10.83 29.57
CA ASP A 72 1.30 12.27 29.30
C ASP A 72 0.48 13.00 30.37
N GLU A 73 -0.61 12.41 30.88
CA GLU A 73 -1.37 13.00 31.99
C GLU A 73 -0.55 13.13 33.27
N ALA A 74 0.12 12.05 33.70
CA ALA A 74 0.96 12.06 34.91
C ALA A 74 2.13 13.06 34.79
N ILE A 75 2.66 13.25 33.58
CA ILE A 75 3.73 14.22 33.31
C ILE A 75 3.18 15.65 33.25
N ALA A 76 2.05 15.88 32.58
CA ALA A 76 1.45 17.20 32.37
C ALA A 76 0.88 17.78 33.68
N SER A 77 0.29 16.92 34.52
CA SER A 77 -0.13 17.25 35.89
C SER A 77 1.05 17.40 36.85
N ASN A 78 2.25 16.95 36.46
CA ASN A 78 3.43 16.83 37.29
C ASN A 78 3.16 16.00 38.57
N ASP A 79 2.33 14.97 38.41
CA ASP A 79 2.00 14.04 39.48
C ASP A 79 3.26 13.36 39.99
N PHE A 80 3.41 13.34 41.32
CA PHE A 80 4.57 12.77 42.01
C PHE A 80 5.93 13.38 41.61
N GLY A 81 5.94 14.54 40.94
CA GLY A 81 7.16 15.14 40.40
C GLY A 81 7.72 14.39 39.18
N LEU A 82 6.90 13.60 38.49
CA LEU A 82 7.26 12.94 37.25
C LEU A 82 7.41 13.97 36.13
N THR A 83 8.49 13.84 35.38
CA THR A 83 8.73 14.63 34.17
C THR A 83 9.06 13.69 33.02
N ARG A 84 8.92 14.15 31.77
CA ARG A 84 9.25 13.33 30.59
C ARG A 84 10.68 12.79 30.62
N ALA A 85 11.62 13.54 31.21
CA ALA A 85 13.01 13.14 31.36
C ALA A 85 13.26 12.05 32.42
N ALA A 86 12.26 11.71 33.24
CA ALA A 86 12.35 10.60 34.18
C ALA A 86 12.30 9.24 33.48
N PHE A 87 11.62 9.17 32.33
CA PHE A 87 11.49 7.96 31.53
C PHE A 87 12.58 7.87 30.47
N ARG A 88 12.80 6.65 29.97
CA ARG A 88 13.66 6.46 28.81
C ARG A 88 13.09 7.13 27.56
N ASP A 89 11.80 6.93 27.35
CA ASP A 89 10.98 7.58 26.34
C ASP A 89 9.50 7.55 26.78
N VAL A 90 8.67 8.39 26.19
CA VAL A 90 7.23 8.46 26.46
C VAL A 90 6.50 8.46 25.13
N VAL A 91 5.85 7.33 24.83
CA VAL A 91 5.13 7.08 23.60
C VAL A 91 3.65 7.21 23.88
N THR A 92 3.05 8.29 23.38
CA THR A 92 1.62 8.41 23.38
C THR A 92 1.05 7.92 22.07
N GLN A 93 0.12 6.96 22.16
CA GLN A 93 -0.94 6.88 21.18
C GLN A 93 -1.73 8.17 21.35
N SER A 94 -1.34 9.21 20.63
CA SER A 94 -2.35 10.18 20.24
C SER A 94 -3.33 9.40 19.37
N GLU A 95 -4.42 8.90 19.96
CA GLU A 95 -5.68 8.99 19.25
C GLU A 95 -5.77 10.46 18.87
N VAL A 96 -5.51 10.74 17.60
CA VAL A 96 -5.86 12.04 17.05
C VAL A 96 -7.37 12.06 17.24
N ALA A 97 -7.86 12.82 18.21
CA ALA A 97 -9.27 13.14 18.28
C ALA A 97 -9.59 13.77 16.93
N VAL A 98 -10.22 13.01 16.04
CA VAL A 98 -10.76 13.55 14.80
C VAL A 98 -11.90 14.44 15.24
N VAL A 99 -11.55 15.71 15.46
CA VAL A 99 -12.51 16.79 15.60
C VAL A 99 -13.39 16.71 14.37
N GLY A 100 -14.70 16.59 14.56
CA GLY A 100 -15.66 16.43 13.47
C GLY A 100 -15.35 17.34 12.27
N GLY A 101 -15.57 16.79 11.08
CA GLY A 101 -15.35 17.43 9.79
C GLY A 101 -16.43 17.02 8.80
N SER A 102 -16.49 17.71 7.66
CA SER A 102 -17.38 17.33 6.58
C SER A 102 -16.61 17.23 5.28
N ASP A 103 -16.68 16.07 4.64
CA ASP A 103 -16.27 15.89 3.25
C ASP A 103 -17.51 15.88 2.35
N ASP A 104 -17.38 16.50 1.18
CA ASP A 104 -18.33 16.40 0.07
C ASP A 104 -17.54 16.02 -1.18
N VAL A 105 -17.56 14.73 -1.50
CA VAL A 105 -16.78 14.12 -2.58
C VAL A 105 -17.70 13.89 -3.76
N ILE A 106 -17.42 14.63 -4.83
CA ILE A 106 -18.11 14.60 -6.11
C ILE A 106 -17.17 13.93 -7.11
N VAL A 107 -17.47 12.68 -7.44
CA VAL A 107 -16.60 11.79 -8.20
C VAL A 107 -16.92 11.85 -9.69
N SER A 108 -15.89 12.08 -10.51
CA SER A 108 -15.90 11.81 -11.94
C SER A 108 -15.05 10.58 -12.28
N PHE A 109 -15.13 10.12 -13.53
CA PHE A 109 -14.46 8.91 -13.98
C PHE A 109 -13.74 9.18 -15.29
N LEU A 110 -12.47 8.76 -15.37
CA LEU A 110 -11.71 8.83 -16.62
C LEU A 110 -12.41 8.04 -17.75
N THR A 111 -13.01 6.90 -17.41
CA THR A 111 -13.84 6.11 -18.33
C THR A 111 -15.12 5.65 -17.64
N PRO A 112 -16.25 5.53 -18.35
CA PRO A 112 -17.51 5.08 -17.75
C PRO A 112 -17.41 3.73 -17.03
N MET A 113 -16.55 2.82 -17.49
CA MET A 113 -16.37 1.51 -16.86
C MET A 113 -15.94 1.58 -15.40
N PHE A 114 -15.23 2.65 -15.00
CA PHE A 114 -14.74 2.79 -13.62
C PHE A 114 -15.86 3.14 -12.63
N ASP A 115 -17.01 3.63 -13.11
CA ASP A 115 -18.17 3.90 -12.27
C ASP A 115 -18.65 2.62 -11.56
N LYS A 116 -18.64 1.50 -12.28
CA LYS A 116 -19.07 0.21 -11.75
C LYS A 116 -18.20 -0.26 -10.59
N VAL A 117 -16.88 -0.16 -10.72
CA VAL A 117 -15.92 -0.54 -9.68
C VAL A 117 -16.10 0.31 -8.44
N TYR A 118 -16.17 1.63 -8.62
CA TYR A 118 -16.42 2.56 -7.53
C TYR A 118 -17.73 2.24 -6.79
N ARG A 119 -18.83 2.05 -7.52
CA ARG A 119 -20.12 1.68 -6.93
C ARG A 119 -20.07 0.37 -6.16
N ILE A 120 -19.31 -0.62 -6.64
CA ILE A 120 -19.13 -1.90 -5.96
C ILE A 120 -18.38 -1.69 -4.65
N VAL A 121 -17.27 -0.95 -4.65
CA VAL A 121 -16.49 -0.67 -3.44
C VAL A 121 -17.34 0.06 -2.42
N VAL A 122 -17.93 1.19 -2.80
CA VAL A 122 -18.73 2.00 -1.86
C VAL A 122 -19.95 1.23 -1.39
N GLY A 123 -20.66 0.52 -2.28
CA GLY A 123 -21.82 -0.30 -1.89
C GLY A 123 -21.45 -1.47 -0.97
N ALA A 124 -20.32 -2.13 -1.19
CA ALA A 124 -19.82 -3.20 -0.34
C ALA A 124 -19.40 -2.68 1.04
N TYR A 125 -18.72 -1.54 1.09
CA TYR A 125 -18.36 -0.88 2.34
C TYR A 125 -19.60 -0.55 3.16
N VAL A 126 -20.59 0.04 2.50
CA VAL A 126 -21.87 0.40 3.11
C VAL A 126 -22.65 -0.80 3.66
N THR A 127 -22.55 -1.97 3.03
CA THR A 127 -23.32 -3.16 3.42
C THR A 127 -22.60 -4.07 4.42
N THR A 128 -21.27 -4.02 4.48
CA THR A 128 -20.45 -4.99 5.24
C THR A 128 -19.38 -4.37 6.11
N GLY A 129 -19.00 -3.12 5.87
CA GLY A 129 -17.85 -2.45 6.46
C GLY A 129 -18.14 -1.57 7.67
N GLN A 130 -19.38 -1.47 8.15
CA GLN A 130 -19.76 -0.48 9.16
C GLN A 130 -20.21 -1.11 10.50
N PRO A 131 -19.39 -0.98 11.55
CA PRO A 131 -19.85 -1.11 12.93
C PRO A 131 -20.35 0.23 13.53
N GLU A 132 -19.95 1.41 13.01
CA GLU A 132 -20.09 2.68 13.77
C GLU A 132 -20.66 3.92 13.03
N ALA A 133 -20.80 3.92 11.68
CA ALA A 133 -21.43 5.04 10.96
C ALA A 133 -22.89 4.76 10.54
N ASN A 134 -23.74 5.80 10.60
CA ASN A 134 -25.06 5.74 9.99
C ASN A 134 -24.95 5.98 8.49
N LEU A 135 -25.82 5.29 7.74
CA LEU A 135 -25.91 5.39 6.30
C LEU A 135 -27.23 6.03 5.90
N THR A 136 -27.16 7.04 5.03
CA THR A 136 -28.31 7.49 4.24
C THR A 136 -28.02 7.38 2.75
N ILE A 137 -28.90 6.69 2.01
CA ILE A 137 -28.88 6.64 0.55
C ILE A 137 -29.91 7.63 0.00
N GLY A 138 -29.43 8.69 -0.65
CA GLY A 138 -30.26 9.70 -1.29
C GLY A 138 -30.93 9.22 -2.57
N ALA A 139 -31.95 9.95 -3.03
CA ALA A 139 -32.73 9.60 -4.22
C ALA A 139 -31.92 9.61 -5.54
N ALA A 140 -30.73 10.23 -5.55
CA ALA A 140 -29.80 10.28 -6.68
C ALA A 140 -28.60 9.32 -6.54
N GLY A 141 -28.62 8.40 -5.57
CA GLY A 141 -27.48 7.52 -5.30
C GLY A 141 -26.33 8.18 -4.54
N GLU A 142 -26.59 9.34 -3.94
CA GLU A 142 -25.72 9.97 -2.94
C GLU A 142 -25.65 9.08 -1.70
N ILE A 143 -24.45 8.92 -1.16
CA ILE A 143 -24.17 8.16 0.05
C ILE A 143 -23.68 9.15 1.10
N THR A 144 -24.42 9.26 2.20
CA THR A 144 -23.97 10.00 3.39
C THR A 144 -23.58 9.02 4.47
N LEU A 145 -22.35 9.14 4.95
CA LEU A 145 -21.83 8.49 6.13
C LEU A 145 -21.76 9.54 7.24
N ASP A 146 -22.26 9.22 8.44
CA ASP A 146 -22.08 10.06 9.61
C ASP A 146 -21.66 9.23 10.83
N SER A 147 -20.71 9.75 11.60
CA SER A 147 -20.33 9.18 12.89
C SER A 147 -20.92 10.02 14.01
N SER A 148 -21.83 9.44 14.79
CA SER A 148 -22.38 10.13 15.95
C SER A 148 -21.35 10.32 17.08
N ALA A 149 -20.27 9.53 17.09
CA ALA A 149 -19.22 9.61 18.08
C ALA A 149 -18.29 10.81 17.83
N THR A 150 -17.87 11.02 16.58
CA THR A 150 -16.93 12.09 16.22
C THR A 150 -17.61 13.34 15.64
N GLY A 151 -18.86 13.21 15.19
CA GLY A 151 -19.57 14.25 14.44
C GLY A 151 -19.08 14.41 12.99
N ALA A 152 -18.23 13.49 12.51
CA ALA A 152 -17.76 13.48 11.13
C ALA A 152 -18.89 13.13 10.16
N VAL A 153 -18.87 13.76 8.98
CA VAL A 153 -19.82 13.50 7.90
C VAL A 153 -19.06 13.39 6.58
N ALA A 154 -19.29 12.31 5.82
CA ALA A 154 -18.79 12.19 4.45
C ALA A 154 -19.97 12.03 3.50
N ARG A 155 -20.08 12.92 2.51
CA ARG A 155 -21.03 12.80 1.41
C ARG A 155 -20.27 12.37 0.17
N LEU A 156 -20.70 11.26 -0.42
CA LEU A 156 -20.11 10.67 -1.61
C LEU A 156 -21.17 10.65 -2.70
N ARG A 157 -20.92 11.30 -3.83
CA ARG A 157 -21.81 11.23 -5.00
C ARG A 157 -21.03 11.26 -6.30
N ILE A 158 -21.68 10.82 -7.35
CA ILE A 158 -21.15 10.89 -8.71
C ILE A 158 -21.56 12.22 -9.33
N ALA A 159 -20.64 12.87 -10.02
CA ALA A 159 -20.89 14.11 -10.76
C ALA A 159 -21.92 13.88 -11.88
N ASP A 160 -22.90 14.78 -12.00
CA ASP A 160 -23.76 14.79 -13.16
C ASP A 160 -23.01 15.26 -14.41
N PHE A 161 -23.54 14.95 -15.59
CA PHE A 161 -22.90 15.35 -16.85
C PHE A 161 -22.74 16.88 -16.95
N GLY A 162 -21.48 17.33 -17.06
CA GLY A 162 -21.13 18.75 -17.16
C GLY A 162 -21.01 19.46 -15.81
N GLU A 163 -21.19 18.75 -14.70
CA GLU A 163 -20.95 19.25 -13.35
C GLU A 163 -19.46 19.19 -12.99
N PRO A 164 -18.92 20.15 -12.22
CA PRO A 164 -17.60 20.00 -11.63
C PRO A 164 -17.52 18.80 -10.66
N SER A 165 -16.42 18.08 -10.72
CA SER A 165 -16.01 17.08 -9.73
C SER A 165 -14.82 17.61 -8.93
N ASN A 166 -14.63 17.11 -7.70
CA ASN A 166 -13.43 17.35 -6.88
C ASN A 166 -12.66 16.06 -6.56
N ALA A 167 -13.08 14.95 -7.17
CA ALA A 167 -12.34 13.70 -7.19
C ALA A 167 -12.51 13.01 -8.55
N GLU A 168 -11.47 12.33 -9.02
CA GLU A 168 -11.47 11.57 -10.27
C GLU A 168 -11.01 10.14 -9.99
N VAL A 169 -11.83 9.16 -10.37
CA VAL A 169 -11.37 7.78 -10.48
C VAL A 169 -10.63 7.61 -11.80
N THR A 170 -9.33 7.41 -11.67
CA THR A 170 -8.37 7.43 -12.76
C THR A 170 -7.35 6.31 -12.61
N VAL A 171 -6.55 6.12 -13.63
CA VAL A 171 -5.46 5.14 -13.65
C VAL A 171 -4.17 5.82 -13.24
N ALA A 172 -3.46 5.24 -12.28
CA ALA A 172 -2.13 5.68 -11.92
C ALA A 172 -1.07 4.90 -12.72
N SER A 173 0.05 5.56 -12.99
CA SER A 173 1.32 4.88 -13.25
C SER A 173 2.05 4.80 -11.91
N LEU A 174 2.72 3.68 -11.62
CA LEU A 174 3.69 3.59 -10.52
C LEU A 174 5.12 3.87 -11.01
N GLN A 175 5.24 4.27 -12.27
CA GLN A 175 6.48 4.53 -12.98
C GLN A 175 6.49 5.95 -13.57
N GLY A 176 7.69 6.49 -13.81
CA GLY A 176 7.90 7.85 -14.31
C GLY A 176 7.78 8.92 -13.21
N GLU A 177 8.12 10.17 -13.52
CA GLU A 177 8.27 11.22 -12.51
C GLU A 177 6.94 11.81 -12.02
N ALA A 178 6.83 12.03 -10.70
CA ALA A 178 5.72 12.72 -10.06
C ALA A 178 6.20 13.58 -8.87
N PRO A 179 5.46 14.65 -8.49
CA PRO A 179 5.80 15.45 -7.31
C PRO A 179 5.79 14.62 -6.02
N GLN A 180 6.73 14.93 -5.13
CA GLN A 180 6.72 14.38 -3.77
C GLN A 180 5.47 14.84 -3.00
N ALA A 181 4.74 13.89 -2.43
CA ALA A 181 3.63 14.14 -1.52
C ALA A 181 4.03 13.90 -0.05
N PHE A 182 4.85 12.87 0.21
CA PHE A 182 5.26 12.47 1.56
C PHE A 182 6.77 12.23 1.63
N ALA A 183 7.40 12.54 2.77
CA ALA A 183 8.83 12.41 2.95
C ALA A 183 9.23 11.05 3.53
N THR A 184 8.40 10.47 4.40
CA THR A 184 8.67 9.23 5.13
C THR A 184 7.48 8.27 5.10
N ALA A 185 7.70 7.01 5.47
CA ALA A 185 6.66 6.00 5.59
C ALA A 185 5.61 6.37 6.65
N ALA A 186 6.06 6.96 7.76
CA ALA A 186 5.17 7.39 8.84
C ALA A 186 4.17 8.46 8.38
N ASP A 187 4.58 9.38 7.48
CA ASP A 187 3.74 10.50 7.05
C ASP A 187 2.48 10.00 6.32
N TRP A 188 2.62 9.08 5.36
CA TRP A 188 1.46 8.54 4.63
C TRP A 188 0.74 7.43 5.40
N ALA A 189 1.44 6.65 6.23
CA ALA A 189 0.81 5.57 7.00
C ALA A 189 -0.14 6.12 8.08
N ARG A 190 0.14 7.32 8.59
CA ARG A 190 -0.67 7.99 9.62
C ARG A 190 -1.55 9.12 9.08
N ALA A 191 -1.43 9.44 7.79
CA ALA A 191 -2.28 10.46 7.20
C ALA A 191 -3.76 10.05 7.36
N PRO A 192 -4.64 10.98 7.77
CA PRO A 192 -6.08 10.71 7.86
C PRO A 192 -6.69 10.50 6.47
N ALA A 193 -6.07 11.06 5.43
CA ALA A 193 -6.40 10.76 4.03
C ALA A 193 -5.18 10.96 3.13
N LEU A 194 -5.24 10.37 1.94
CA LEU A 194 -4.21 10.47 0.90
C LEU A 194 -4.77 11.19 -0.34
N PRO A 195 -3.93 11.93 -1.09
CA PRO A 195 -4.34 12.58 -2.33
C PRO A 195 -4.72 11.59 -3.44
N ASP A 196 -4.12 10.39 -3.43
CA ASP A 196 -4.53 9.26 -4.26
C ASP A 196 -4.76 8.04 -3.35
N GLN A 197 -5.90 7.37 -3.51
CA GLN A 197 -6.22 6.13 -2.79
C GLN A 197 -6.52 5.00 -3.76
N TYR A 198 -6.11 3.80 -3.36
CA TYR A 198 -6.32 2.59 -4.13
C TYR A 198 -7.81 2.23 -4.28
N LEU A 199 -8.19 1.74 -5.46
CA LEU A 199 -9.52 1.17 -5.72
C LEU A 199 -9.47 -0.25 -6.28
N ALA A 200 -8.68 -0.46 -7.33
CA ALA A 200 -8.58 -1.76 -8.00
C ALA A 200 -7.24 -1.87 -8.75
N THR A 201 -6.86 -3.07 -9.19
CA THR A 201 -5.67 -3.27 -10.03
C THR A 201 -6.06 -4.02 -11.29
N ARG A 202 -5.41 -3.70 -12.40
CA ARG A 202 -5.40 -4.54 -13.61
C ARG A 202 -4.00 -4.74 -14.12
N ALA A 203 -3.75 -5.85 -14.79
CA ALA A 203 -2.56 -6.06 -15.60
C ALA A 203 -2.92 -6.48 -17.03
N PHE A 204 -2.07 -6.11 -17.99
CA PHE A 204 -2.22 -6.48 -19.39
C PHE A 204 -1.22 -7.54 -19.81
N ALA A 205 -1.69 -8.54 -20.56
CA ALA A 205 -0.85 -9.58 -21.11
C ALA A 205 -0.32 -9.16 -22.48
N VAL A 206 0.98 -9.38 -22.71
CA VAL A 206 1.54 -9.38 -24.06
C VAL A 206 1.50 -10.80 -24.56
N ILE A 207 0.69 -11.05 -25.60
CA ILE A 207 0.60 -12.37 -26.21
C ILE A 207 1.24 -12.38 -27.59
N ALA A 208 1.90 -13.49 -27.93
CA ALA A 208 2.52 -13.68 -29.23
C ALA A 208 2.25 -15.08 -29.79
N ALA A 209 2.37 -15.22 -31.11
CA ALA A 209 2.17 -16.49 -31.79
C ALA A 209 3.22 -17.51 -31.30
N PRO A 210 2.88 -18.79 -31.10
CA PRO A 210 3.82 -19.79 -30.58
C PRO A 210 5.11 -19.96 -31.40
N ASN A 211 5.11 -19.52 -32.67
CA ASN A 211 6.24 -19.65 -33.58
C ASN A 211 7.20 -18.45 -33.61
N VAL A 212 7.07 -17.48 -32.69
CA VAL A 212 7.98 -16.33 -32.60
C VAL A 212 9.32 -16.66 -31.92
N GLY A 213 9.41 -17.79 -31.20
CA GLY A 213 10.68 -18.32 -30.68
C GLY A 213 11.34 -17.49 -29.58
N ILE A 214 10.63 -16.54 -28.98
CA ILE A 214 11.10 -15.75 -27.82
C ILE A 214 10.12 -15.89 -26.66
N GLU A 215 10.61 -15.72 -25.43
CA GLU A 215 9.81 -15.82 -24.19
C GLU A 215 9.68 -14.48 -23.46
N THR A 216 10.39 -13.44 -23.93
CA THR A 216 10.47 -12.13 -23.29
C THR A 216 10.44 -11.03 -24.34
N ILE A 217 9.79 -9.91 -24.03
CA ILE A 217 9.80 -8.69 -24.81
C ILE A 217 9.99 -7.48 -23.90
N SER A 218 10.83 -6.52 -24.29
CA SER A 218 10.96 -5.27 -23.53
C SER A 218 9.84 -4.29 -23.89
N MET A 219 9.51 -3.39 -22.95
CA MET A 219 8.58 -2.29 -23.21
C MET A 219 9.02 -1.42 -24.41
N ALA A 220 10.33 -1.22 -24.57
CA ALA A 220 10.90 -0.48 -25.68
C ALA A 220 10.71 -1.20 -27.03
N ASP A 221 10.96 -2.51 -27.08
CA ASP A 221 10.77 -3.32 -28.28
C ASP A 221 9.29 -3.43 -28.65
N LEU A 222 8.42 -3.56 -27.65
CA LEU A 222 6.98 -3.55 -27.84
C LEU A 222 6.52 -2.22 -28.48
N ALA A 223 7.01 -1.08 -27.98
CA ALA A 223 6.71 0.22 -28.58
C ALA A 223 7.27 0.34 -30.02
N ALA A 224 8.48 -0.17 -30.26
CA ALA A 224 9.13 -0.16 -31.57
C ALA A 224 8.40 -1.04 -32.61
N ILE A 225 7.88 -2.21 -32.21
CA ILE A 225 7.03 -3.06 -33.04
C ILE A 225 5.76 -2.31 -33.46
N TYR A 226 5.03 -1.71 -32.50
CA TYR A 226 3.78 -1.01 -32.79
C TYR A 226 3.98 0.29 -33.58
N ALA A 227 5.15 0.92 -33.46
CA ALA A 227 5.55 2.05 -34.31
C ALA A 227 6.00 1.63 -35.72
N GLY A 228 6.22 0.33 -35.94
CA GLY A 228 6.71 -0.22 -37.20
C GLY A 228 8.20 -0.02 -37.43
N ASP A 229 8.98 0.22 -36.37
CA ASP A 229 10.44 0.30 -36.44
C ASP A 229 11.06 -1.11 -36.50
N ILE A 230 10.51 -2.04 -35.70
CA ILE A 230 10.85 -3.46 -35.74
C ILE A 230 9.80 -4.19 -36.58
N LYS A 231 10.25 -4.94 -37.58
CA LYS A 231 9.36 -5.60 -38.56
C LYS A 231 9.61 -7.09 -38.70
N ASN A 232 10.69 -7.61 -38.14
CA ASN A 232 11.02 -9.03 -38.18
C ASN A 232 11.47 -9.54 -36.81
N TRP A 233 10.99 -10.73 -36.41
CA TRP A 233 11.35 -11.37 -35.15
C TRP A 233 12.85 -11.68 -35.05
N SER A 234 13.56 -11.82 -36.17
CA SER A 234 15.02 -11.98 -36.19
C SER A 234 15.77 -10.80 -35.57
N GLU A 235 15.16 -9.61 -35.55
CA GLU A 235 15.74 -8.41 -34.91
C GLU A 235 15.75 -8.53 -33.38
N LEU A 236 14.91 -9.41 -32.83
CA LEU A 236 14.77 -9.68 -31.39
C LEU A 236 15.31 -11.07 -30.99
N GLY A 237 16.06 -11.71 -31.88
CA GLY A 237 16.62 -13.06 -31.65
C GLY A 237 15.65 -14.21 -31.92
N GLY A 238 14.47 -13.93 -32.48
CA GLY A 238 13.54 -14.93 -33.00
C GLY A 238 13.89 -15.44 -34.41
N PRO A 239 13.01 -16.21 -35.05
CA PRO A 239 13.20 -16.68 -36.43
C PRO A 239 13.03 -15.53 -37.44
N ASP A 240 13.52 -15.74 -38.67
CA ASP A 240 13.23 -14.87 -39.82
C ASP A 240 11.75 -14.96 -40.18
N LEU A 241 10.95 -14.09 -39.54
CA LEU A 241 9.51 -14.10 -39.57
C LEU A 241 9.01 -12.66 -39.41
N ALA A 242 8.15 -12.22 -40.32
CA ALA A 242 7.57 -10.89 -40.23
C ALA A 242 6.72 -10.73 -38.96
N VAL A 243 6.86 -9.58 -38.30
CA VAL A 243 6.04 -9.21 -37.15
C VAL A 243 4.68 -8.73 -37.62
N LEU A 244 3.61 -9.27 -37.05
CA LEU A 244 2.22 -8.90 -37.32
C LEU A 244 1.58 -8.33 -36.04
N PRO A 245 1.77 -7.04 -35.72
CA PRO A 245 1.12 -6.44 -34.57
C PRO A 245 -0.39 -6.34 -34.80
N LEU A 246 -1.17 -6.74 -33.81
CA LEU A 246 -2.62 -6.60 -33.77
C LEU A 246 -2.99 -5.57 -32.70
N GLN A 247 -3.99 -4.72 -32.96
CA GLN A 247 -4.50 -3.76 -31.98
C GLN A 247 -5.99 -3.92 -31.73
N LEU A 248 -6.42 -3.52 -30.55
CA LEU A 248 -7.84 -3.36 -30.22
C LEU A 248 -8.41 -2.07 -30.87
N PRO A 249 -9.74 -1.90 -30.94
CA PRO A 249 -10.34 -0.68 -31.48
C PRO A 249 -9.99 0.56 -30.67
N THR A 250 -10.16 1.75 -31.24
CA THR A 250 -9.96 3.03 -30.54
C THR A 250 -10.90 3.23 -29.34
N THR A 251 -12.01 2.50 -29.29
CA THR A 251 -12.95 2.47 -28.17
C THR A 251 -12.51 1.56 -27.02
N SER A 252 -11.41 0.81 -27.19
CA SER A 252 -10.89 -0.08 -26.15
C SER A 252 -10.10 0.67 -25.09
N THR A 253 -10.47 0.48 -23.84
CA THR A 253 -9.70 0.98 -22.68
C THR A 253 -8.29 0.39 -22.67
N VAL A 254 -8.13 -0.90 -22.96
CA VAL A 254 -6.80 -1.56 -23.04
C VAL A 254 -5.90 -0.86 -24.06
N ARG A 255 -6.42 -0.47 -25.23
CA ARG A 255 -5.63 0.27 -26.22
C ARG A 255 -5.24 1.65 -25.72
N THR A 256 -6.18 2.38 -25.10
CA THR A 256 -5.90 3.69 -24.52
C THR A 256 -4.80 3.60 -23.46
N GLU A 257 -4.85 2.58 -22.61
CA GLU A 257 -3.85 2.37 -21.57
C GLU A 257 -2.52 1.86 -22.11
N PHE A 258 -2.52 1.01 -23.15
CA PHE A 258 -1.32 0.61 -23.86
C PHE A 258 -0.57 1.82 -24.44
N ILE A 259 -1.29 2.77 -25.03
CA ILE A 259 -0.69 4.01 -25.55
C ILE A 259 -0.01 4.78 -24.42
N LYS A 260 -0.72 5.03 -23.31
CA LYS A 260 -0.19 5.78 -22.16
C LYS A 260 1.02 5.14 -21.49
N LEU A 261 1.10 3.81 -21.48
CA LEU A 261 2.18 3.07 -20.79
C LEU A 261 3.39 2.76 -21.66
N VAL A 262 3.15 2.50 -22.94
CA VAL A 262 4.17 1.93 -23.82
C VAL A 262 4.56 2.94 -24.90
N MET A 263 3.57 3.52 -25.56
CA MET A 263 3.81 4.37 -26.74
C MET A 263 4.22 5.80 -26.33
N ASP A 264 3.48 6.44 -25.43
CA ASP A 264 3.73 7.82 -25.00
C ASP A 264 5.10 7.96 -24.30
N PRO A 265 5.49 7.08 -23.34
CA PRO A 265 6.81 7.16 -22.71
C PRO A 265 7.96 6.90 -23.69
N ALA A 266 7.71 6.09 -24.74
CA ALA A 266 8.66 5.88 -25.82
C ALA A 266 8.69 7.02 -26.85
N GLY A 267 7.82 8.02 -26.73
CA GLY A 267 7.67 9.12 -27.70
C GLY A 267 7.21 8.63 -29.08
N LYS A 268 6.44 7.53 -29.14
CA LYS A 268 6.02 6.85 -30.36
C LYS A 268 4.51 6.89 -30.54
N ALA A 269 4.05 6.72 -31.78
CA ALA A 269 2.65 6.53 -32.12
C ALA A 269 2.45 5.19 -32.83
N ILE A 270 1.27 4.57 -32.67
CA ILE A 270 0.94 3.32 -33.37
C ILE A 270 0.90 3.58 -34.88
N ALA A 271 1.59 2.76 -35.66
CA ALA A 271 1.63 2.88 -37.11
C ALA A 271 0.23 2.67 -37.73
N GLY A 272 -0.08 3.44 -38.77
CA GLY A 272 -1.42 3.44 -39.39
C GLY A 272 -1.82 2.14 -40.09
N ASN A 273 -0.88 1.21 -40.26
CA ASN A 273 -1.08 -0.09 -40.89
C ASN A 273 -1.20 -1.26 -39.90
N VAL A 274 -1.22 -1.01 -38.58
CA VAL A 274 -1.45 -2.05 -37.57
C VAL A 274 -2.90 -2.55 -37.67
N LEU A 275 -3.08 -3.87 -37.79
CA LEU A 275 -4.38 -4.50 -38.02
C LEU A 275 -5.26 -4.38 -36.77
N THR A 276 -6.45 -3.81 -36.92
CA THR A 276 -7.43 -3.67 -35.84
C THR A 276 -8.35 -4.88 -35.78
N MET A 277 -8.46 -5.49 -34.60
CA MET A 277 -9.38 -6.57 -34.28
C MET A 277 -10.58 -6.05 -33.48
N SER A 278 -11.70 -6.78 -33.44
CA SER A 278 -12.92 -6.32 -32.75
C SER A 278 -12.81 -6.30 -31.23
N ASP A 279 -12.12 -7.29 -30.67
CA ASP A 279 -12.05 -7.57 -29.23
C ASP A 279 -10.84 -8.47 -28.90
N GLY A 280 -10.56 -8.66 -27.60
CA GLY A 280 -9.43 -9.45 -27.12
C GLY A 280 -9.58 -10.95 -27.41
N ILE A 281 -10.80 -11.49 -27.38
CA ILE A 281 -11.10 -12.89 -27.76
C ILE A 281 -10.70 -13.16 -29.22
N SER A 282 -11.04 -12.24 -30.13
CA SER A 282 -10.70 -12.33 -31.55
C SER A 282 -9.19 -12.20 -31.78
N ILE A 283 -8.50 -11.39 -30.97
CA ILE A 283 -7.04 -11.32 -30.93
C ILE A 283 -6.46 -12.66 -30.46
N ALA A 284 -6.91 -13.21 -29.34
CA ALA A 284 -6.40 -14.47 -28.78
C ALA A 284 -6.56 -15.64 -29.76
N SER A 285 -7.69 -15.69 -30.48
CA SER A 285 -7.91 -16.64 -31.57
C SER A 285 -6.97 -16.39 -32.75
N SER A 286 -6.79 -15.13 -33.15
CA SER A 286 -5.93 -14.74 -34.27
C SER A 286 -4.45 -15.03 -34.00
N VAL A 287 -3.98 -14.83 -32.78
CA VAL A 287 -2.58 -15.02 -32.41
C VAL A 287 -2.12 -16.47 -32.60
N ASN A 288 -3.03 -17.43 -32.43
CA ASN A 288 -2.76 -18.84 -32.69
C ASN A 288 -2.79 -19.23 -34.18
N GLN A 289 -3.42 -18.42 -35.03
CA GLN A 289 -3.62 -18.72 -36.45
C GLN A 289 -2.63 -18.00 -37.36
N PHE A 290 -2.21 -16.80 -36.98
CA PHE A 290 -1.32 -15.97 -37.77
C PHE A 290 0.09 -15.99 -37.21
N SER A 291 0.98 -16.64 -37.97
CA SER A 291 2.41 -16.67 -37.69
C SER A 291 2.98 -15.27 -37.49
N GLY A 292 3.81 -15.12 -36.45
CA GLY A 292 4.52 -13.87 -36.19
C GLY A 292 3.67 -12.77 -35.58
N SER A 293 2.42 -13.07 -35.20
CA SER A 293 1.53 -12.08 -34.60
C SER A 293 1.83 -11.82 -33.13
N LEU A 294 1.52 -10.61 -32.69
CA LEU A 294 1.61 -10.18 -31.29
C LEU A 294 0.50 -9.18 -30.97
N SER A 295 0.01 -9.19 -29.74
CA SER A 295 -0.89 -8.16 -29.25
C SER A 295 -0.81 -7.93 -27.73
N VAL A 296 -1.46 -6.87 -27.27
CA VAL A 296 -1.70 -6.58 -25.85
C VAL A 296 -3.18 -6.75 -25.54
N VAL A 297 -3.51 -7.59 -24.57
CA VAL A 297 -4.89 -7.96 -24.21
C VAL A 297 -5.10 -7.96 -22.69
N GLU A 298 -6.35 -8.06 -22.25
CA GLU A 298 -6.66 -8.34 -20.84
C GLU A 298 -6.22 -9.76 -20.47
N LEU A 299 -5.84 -9.97 -19.20
CA LEU A 299 -5.40 -11.27 -18.72
C LEU A 299 -6.44 -12.38 -18.96
N ALA A 300 -7.74 -12.06 -18.87
CA ALA A 300 -8.83 -13.02 -19.09
C ALA A 300 -8.90 -13.57 -20.52
N ASP A 301 -8.39 -12.82 -21.51
CA ASP A 301 -8.36 -13.23 -22.91
C ASP A 301 -7.07 -13.98 -23.28
N ALA A 302 -6.06 -13.97 -22.40
CA ALA A 302 -4.75 -14.52 -22.68
C ALA A 302 -4.68 -16.03 -22.38
N ALA A 303 -4.24 -16.82 -23.36
CA ALA A 303 -3.85 -18.21 -23.12
C ALA A 303 -2.43 -18.26 -22.55
N GLU A 304 -2.22 -18.96 -21.44
CA GLU A 304 -0.93 -19.01 -20.71
C GLU A 304 0.28 -19.30 -21.61
N ASN A 305 0.15 -20.24 -22.56
CA ASN A 305 1.23 -20.64 -23.47
C ASN A 305 1.65 -19.57 -24.49
N ASN A 306 0.89 -18.49 -24.62
CA ASN A 306 1.15 -17.42 -25.58
C ASN A 306 1.67 -16.15 -24.89
N ILE A 307 1.72 -16.11 -23.56
CA ILE A 307 2.12 -14.93 -22.80
C ILE A 307 3.64 -14.78 -22.82
N LEU A 308 4.12 -13.61 -23.22
CA LEU A 308 5.52 -13.21 -23.09
C LEU A 308 5.75 -12.57 -21.73
N SER A 309 6.92 -12.85 -21.12
CA SER A 309 7.40 -12.04 -20.01
C SER A 309 7.75 -10.63 -20.51
N VAL A 310 7.56 -9.62 -19.67
CA VAL A 310 7.82 -8.23 -20.04
C VAL A 310 8.97 -7.69 -19.22
N SER A 311 9.93 -7.03 -19.87
CA SER A 311 11.00 -6.31 -19.19
C SER A 311 10.79 -4.79 -19.23
N GLY A 312 11.05 -4.15 -18.10
CA GLY A 312 11.08 -2.70 -17.94
C GLY A 312 12.42 -2.08 -18.35
N SER A 313 12.72 -0.88 -17.83
CA SER A 313 13.92 -0.09 -18.17
C SER A 313 15.25 -0.81 -17.84
N CYS A 314 15.28 -1.57 -16.75
CA CYS A 314 16.46 -2.31 -16.28
C CYS A 314 16.66 -3.66 -16.99
N GLY A 315 15.76 -4.03 -17.92
CA GLY A 315 15.89 -5.24 -18.75
C GLY A 315 15.57 -6.57 -18.06
N ALA A 316 15.26 -6.59 -16.76
CA ALA A 316 14.88 -7.81 -16.06
C ALA A 316 13.51 -8.32 -16.55
N PRO A 317 13.40 -9.56 -17.06
CA PRO A 317 12.12 -10.12 -17.50
C PRO A 317 11.25 -10.48 -16.32
N VAL A 318 10.00 -10.00 -16.34
CA VAL A 318 9.00 -10.31 -15.31
C VAL A 318 7.82 -11.02 -15.97
N GLN A 319 7.54 -12.23 -15.49
CA GLN A 319 6.40 -13.01 -15.93
C GLN A 319 5.10 -12.38 -15.41
N LEU A 320 4.05 -12.38 -16.22
CA LEU A 320 2.70 -12.07 -15.76
C LEU A 320 2.15 -13.24 -14.92
N ASN A 321 2.00 -13.01 -13.62
CA ASN A 321 1.32 -13.91 -12.69
C ASN A 321 0.76 -13.09 -11.51
N THR A 322 -0.15 -13.69 -10.73
CA THR A 322 -0.78 -13.02 -9.59
C THR A 322 0.23 -12.40 -8.62
N PHE A 323 1.31 -13.11 -8.29
CA PHE A 323 2.33 -12.60 -7.37
C PHE A 323 2.98 -11.30 -7.89
N ASN A 324 3.40 -11.29 -9.16
CA ASN A 324 4.08 -10.14 -9.78
C ASN A 324 3.14 -8.96 -10.07
N VAL A 325 1.84 -9.21 -10.24
CA VAL A 325 0.82 -8.14 -10.35
C VAL A 325 0.64 -7.46 -9.00
N ILE A 326 0.49 -8.25 -7.92
CA ILE A 326 0.26 -7.71 -6.57
C ILE A 326 1.50 -7.01 -6.02
N SER A 327 2.69 -7.55 -6.27
CA SER A 327 3.93 -6.89 -5.87
C SER A 327 4.21 -5.60 -6.66
N GLY A 328 3.50 -5.38 -7.78
CA GLY A 328 3.80 -4.31 -8.71
C GLY A 328 5.11 -4.53 -9.48
N ASP A 329 5.66 -5.74 -9.46
CA ASP A 329 6.91 -6.07 -10.17
C ASP A 329 6.68 -6.13 -11.70
N TYR A 330 5.46 -6.46 -12.15
CA TYR A 330 5.14 -6.61 -13.57
C TYR A 330 4.94 -5.26 -14.29
N PRO A 331 5.67 -4.94 -15.38
CA PRO A 331 5.69 -3.60 -15.98
C PRO A 331 4.36 -3.06 -16.52
N LEU A 332 3.39 -3.93 -16.84
CA LEU A 332 2.09 -3.53 -17.38
C LEU A 332 0.97 -3.59 -16.35
N VAL A 333 1.29 -3.52 -15.05
CA VAL A 333 0.33 -3.34 -13.97
C VAL A 333 -0.21 -1.89 -13.94
N ARG A 334 -1.50 -1.74 -13.67
CA ARG A 334 -2.22 -0.47 -13.57
C ARG A 334 -3.14 -0.43 -12.37
N PRO A 335 -2.72 0.27 -11.31
CA PRO A 335 -3.61 0.64 -10.24
C PRO A 335 -4.67 1.63 -10.77
N LEU A 336 -5.92 1.32 -10.48
CA LEU A 336 -7.02 2.26 -10.49
C LEU A 336 -7.03 2.94 -9.12
N MET A 337 -7.03 4.26 -9.12
CA MET A 337 -7.03 5.08 -7.91
C MET A 337 -8.14 6.11 -7.99
N ILE A 338 -8.65 6.53 -6.82
CA ILE A 338 -9.36 7.80 -6.71
C ILE A 338 -8.33 8.87 -6.37
N ARG A 339 -8.29 9.95 -7.16
CA ARG A 339 -7.50 11.14 -6.89
C ARG A 339 -8.42 12.24 -6.39
N PHE A 340 -8.05 12.91 -5.31
CA PHE A 340 -8.76 14.07 -4.79
C PHE A 340 -8.05 15.37 -5.19
N ASP A 341 -8.81 16.39 -5.55
CA ASP A 341 -8.27 17.73 -5.80
C ASP A 341 -7.75 18.36 -4.50
N GLU A 342 -8.44 18.10 -3.39
CA GLU A 342 -8.06 18.46 -2.03
C GLU A 342 -8.15 17.22 -1.13
N THR A 343 -7.15 17.00 -0.28
CA THR A 343 -7.12 15.84 0.61
C THR A 343 -8.34 15.84 1.54
N PRO A 344 -9.11 14.73 1.61
CA PRO A 344 -10.25 14.59 2.51
C PRO A 344 -9.89 14.88 3.97
N GLN A 345 -10.84 15.42 4.72
CA GLN A 345 -10.64 15.85 6.11
C GLN A 345 -11.18 14.84 7.13
N THR A 346 -12.00 13.88 6.69
CA THR A 346 -12.62 12.88 7.58
C THR A 346 -12.10 11.48 7.31
N ASP A 347 -11.96 10.70 8.38
CA ASP A 347 -11.61 9.28 8.30
C ASP A 347 -12.71 8.47 7.59
N LEU A 348 -13.97 8.92 7.61
CA LEU A 348 -15.09 8.23 6.96
C LEU A 348 -14.89 8.07 5.44
N THR A 349 -14.45 9.13 4.76
CA THR A 349 -14.13 9.07 3.32
C THR A 349 -13.00 8.08 3.09
N PHE A 350 -11.99 8.18 3.93
CA PHE A 350 -10.76 7.43 3.84
C PHE A 350 -10.98 5.92 4.07
N GLU A 351 -11.76 5.53 5.08
CA GLU A 351 -12.07 4.13 5.42
C GLU A 351 -12.78 3.38 4.27
N VAL A 352 -13.59 4.08 3.48
CA VAL A 352 -14.25 3.53 2.29
C VAL A 352 -13.22 3.00 1.29
N PHE A 353 -12.14 3.76 1.08
CA PHE A 353 -11.12 3.43 0.09
C PHE A 353 -10.04 2.52 0.65
N ASP A 354 -9.75 2.57 1.96
CA ASP A 354 -8.94 1.53 2.62
C ASP A 354 -9.65 0.17 2.61
N PHE A 355 -10.97 0.15 2.75
CA PHE A 355 -11.79 -1.06 2.58
C PHE A 355 -11.64 -1.67 1.18
N ALA A 356 -11.35 -0.87 0.15
CA ALA A 356 -11.17 -1.35 -1.22
C ALA A 356 -10.04 -2.39 -1.32
N ALA A 357 -8.97 -2.25 -0.52
CA ALA A 357 -7.86 -3.21 -0.49
C ALA A 357 -8.15 -4.47 0.34
N GLY A 358 -9.24 -4.48 1.12
CA GLY A 358 -9.61 -5.60 1.99
C GLY A 358 -10.27 -6.76 1.25
N ASP A 359 -10.22 -7.95 1.86
CA ASP A 359 -10.70 -9.22 1.27
C ASP A 359 -12.13 -9.18 0.72
N ILE A 360 -13.05 -8.48 1.39
CA ILE A 360 -14.46 -8.41 0.97
C ILE A 360 -14.57 -7.65 -0.35
N ALA A 361 -13.99 -6.45 -0.43
CA ALA A 361 -14.00 -5.65 -1.65
C ALA A 361 -13.26 -6.37 -2.79
N GLN A 362 -12.09 -6.93 -2.51
CA GLN A 362 -11.25 -7.60 -3.50
C GLN A 362 -11.95 -8.78 -4.18
N ARG A 363 -12.77 -9.56 -3.44
CA ARG A 363 -13.59 -10.63 -4.05
C ARG A 363 -14.63 -10.08 -5.03
N LEU A 364 -15.26 -8.96 -4.71
CA LEU A 364 -16.29 -8.34 -5.56
C LEU A 364 -15.66 -7.67 -6.78
N ILE A 365 -14.55 -6.96 -6.60
CA ILE A 365 -13.75 -6.35 -7.67
C ILE A 365 -13.26 -7.42 -8.66
N SER A 366 -12.78 -8.57 -8.16
CA SER A 366 -12.29 -9.65 -9.01
C SER A 366 -13.38 -10.27 -9.89
N ALA A 367 -14.63 -10.31 -9.40
CA ALA A 367 -15.77 -10.78 -10.19
C ALA A 367 -16.08 -9.88 -11.41
N GLU A 368 -15.55 -8.66 -11.43
CA GLU A 368 -15.66 -7.69 -12.53
C GLU A 368 -14.47 -7.70 -13.49
N GLY A 369 -13.58 -8.70 -13.39
CA GLY A 369 -12.41 -8.83 -14.25
C GLY A 369 -11.27 -7.87 -13.90
N PHE A 370 -11.14 -7.53 -12.62
CA PHE A 370 -9.96 -6.88 -12.06
C PHE A 370 -9.10 -7.92 -11.32
N ASP A 371 -7.81 -7.63 -11.16
CA ASP A 371 -6.90 -8.49 -10.42
C ASP A 371 -7.08 -8.29 -8.91
N SER A 372 -7.11 -9.39 -8.15
CA SER A 372 -7.15 -9.33 -6.69
C SER A 372 -5.79 -8.94 -6.11
N LEU A 373 -5.79 -8.09 -5.09
CA LEU A 373 -4.62 -7.77 -4.26
C LEU A 373 -4.41 -8.70 -3.05
N ALA A 374 -5.25 -9.72 -2.86
CA ALA A 374 -5.10 -10.63 -1.72
C ALA A 374 -3.69 -11.23 -1.64
N ALA A 375 -3.04 -11.14 -0.47
CA ALA A 375 -1.64 -11.52 -0.32
C ALA A 375 -1.41 -12.99 -0.74
N VAL A 376 -0.36 -13.22 -1.52
CA VAL A 376 0.07 -14.57 -1.92
C VAL A 376 1.56 -14.76 -1.65
N GLY A 377 1.94 -15.99 -1.28
CA GLY A 377 3.34 -16.37 -1.12
C GLY A 377 4.03 -16.58 -2.47
N GLN A 378 5.30 -16.17 -2.55
CA GLN A 378 6.15 -16.48 -3.70
C GLN A 378 6.33 -18.00 -3.81
N SER A 379 6.31 -18.52 -5.04
CA SER A 379 6.62 -19.94 -5.29
C SER A 379 8.04 -20.30 -4.87
N GLU A 380 8.21 -21.52 -4.35
CA GLU A 380 9.53 -22.06 -3.98
C GLU A 380 10.50 -22.09 -5.17
N ASP A 381 10.02 -22.38 -6.38
CA ASP A 381 10.85 -22.38 -7.59
C ASP A 381 11.39 -20.98 -7.92
N ALA A 382 10.56 -19.94 -7.78
CA ALA A 382 11.01 -18.56 -7.98
C ALA A 382 12.01 -18.13 -6.89
N LYS A 383 11.73 -18.45 -5.62
CA LYS A 383 12.64 -18.17 -4.50
C LYS A 383 14.00 -18.86 -4.71
N ASN A 384 13.99 -20.17 -5.00
CA ASN A 384 15.19 -20.96 -5.21
C ASN A 384 16.00 -20.48 -6.41
N ARG A 385 15.35 -20.09 -7.52
CA ARG A 385 16.04 -19.45 -8.66
C ARG A 385 16.74 -18.17 -8.24
N ARG A 386 16.06 -17.27 -7.53
CA ARG A 386 16.65 -16.00 -7.06
C ARG A 386 17.83 -16.22 -6.12
N LEU A 387 17.70 -17.13 -5.15
CA LEU A 387 18.79 -17.43 -4.22
C LEU A 387 19.98 -18.13 -4.89
N ASN A 388 19.74 -19.01 -5.87
CA ASN A 388 20.82 -19.61 -6.64
C ASN A 388 21.56 -18.57 -7.52
N GLN A 389 20.84 -17.61 -8.10
CA GLN A 389 21.44 -16.49 -8.83
C GLN A 389 22.31 -15.63 -7.90
N LEU A 390 21.84 -15.35 -6.68
CA LEU A 390 22.61 -14.65 -5.65
C LEU A 390 23.92 -15.40 -5.33
N LEU A 391 23.89 -16.72 -5.18
CA LEU A 391 25.09 -17.53 -4.90
C LEU A 391 26.07 -17.60 -6.08
N GLY A 392 25.58 -17.49 -7.31
CA GLY A 392 26.39 -17.52 -8.53
C GLY A 392 26.93 -16.15 -8.96
N ALA A 393 26.44 -15.06 -8.36
CA ALA A 393 26.83 -13.71 -8.70
C ALA A 393 28.23 -13.35 -8.15
N THR A 394 28.87 -12.38 -8.81
CA THR A 394 30.14 -11.81 -8.35
C THR A 394 29.86 -10.45 -7.72
N PHE A 395 30.33 -10.26 -6.49
CA PHE A 395 30.04 -9.09 -5.66
C PHE A 395 31.33 -8.45 -5.15
N GLU A 396 31.27 -7.14 -4.89
CA GLU A 396 32.32 -6.43 -4.17
C GLU A 396 32.40 -6.87 -2.69
N ASN A 397 33.41 -6.40 -1.95
CA ASN A 397 33.67 -6.88 -0.58
C ASN A 397 32.49 -6.65 0.38
N ASP A 398 31.88 -5.48 0.30
CA ASP A 398 30.71 -5.04 1.07
C ASP A 398 29.43 -5.76 0.63
N GLU A 399 29.22 -5.92 -0.67
CA GLU A 399 28.08 -6.65 -1.24
C GLU A 399 28.10 -8.15 -0.91
N ARG A 400 29.29 -8.77 -0.80
CA ARG A 400 29.43 -10.19 -0.42
C ARG A 400 28.87 -10.49 0.96
N LEU A 401 29.10 -9.59 1.93
CA LEU A 401 28.55 -9.75 3.27
C LEU A 401 27.02 -9.63 3.24
N ALA A 402 26.50 -8.64 2.52
CA ALA A 402 25.07 -8.45 2.35
C ALA A 402 24.39 -9.66 1.67
N ALA A 403 25.03 -10.24 0.65
CA ALA A 403 24.54 -11.44 -0.03
C ALA A 403 24.50 -12.66 0.91
N ALA A 404 25.54 -12.87 1.70
CA ALA A 404 25.58 -13.93 2.69
C ALA A 404 24.47 -13.75 3.76
N GLN A 405 24.28 -12.52 4.25
CA GLN A 405 23.22 -12.20 5.21
C GLN A 405 21.83 -12.39 4.60
N MET A 406 21.62 -11.96 3.35
CA MET A 406 20.37 -12.16 2.62
C MET A 406 20.04 -13.65 2.52
N PHE A 407 21.00 -14.47 2.09
CA PHE A 407 20.81 -15.91 2.01
C PHE A 407 20.46 -16.51 3.39
N GLN A 408 21.24 -16.19 4.43
CA GLN A 408 20.99 -16.72 5.78
C GLN A 408 19.62 -16.35 6.35
N ARG A 409 19.14 -15.13 6.09
CA ARG A 409 17.86 -14.62 6.61
C ARG A 409 16.67 -15.16 5.81
N LEU A 410 16.77 -15.14 4.48
CA LEU A 410 15.62 -15.34 3.60
C LEU A 410 15.47 -16.77 3.09
N PHE A 411 16.48 -17.65 3.28
CA PHE A 411 16.42 -19.04 2.81
C PHE A 411 15.23 -19.82 3.38
N GLU A 412 14.99 -19.69 4.69
CA GLU A 412 13.87 -20.34 5.39
C GLU A 412 12.59 -19.50 5.39
N ALA A 413 12.65 -18.26 4.92
CA ALA A 413 11.49 -17.37 4.86
C ALA A 413 10.75 -17.51 3.52
N GLN A 414 9.47 -17.14 3.52
CA GLN A 414 8.66 -17.04 2.32
C GLN A 414 8.36 -15.56 2.03
N ARG A 415 8.66 -15.09 0.82
CA ARG A 415 8.27 -13.74 0.38
C ARG A 415 6.76 -13.69 0.19
N LEU A 416 6.10 -12.69 0.77
CA LEU A 416 4.71 -12.35 0.46
C LEU A 416 4.67 -11.31 -0.67
N SER A 417 3.57 -11.30 -1.43
CA SER A 417 3.40 -10.37 -2.55
C SER A 417 3.38 -8.88 -2.18
N PRO A 418 2.88 -8.43 -1.00
CA PRO A 418 2.91 -7.01 -0.65
C PRO A 418 4.33 -6.44 -0.76
N THR A 419 4.48 -5.39 -1.57
CA THR A 419 5.77 -4.73 -1.79
C THR A 419 5.55 -3.22 -1.90
N MET A 420 6.37 -2.47 -1.17
CA MET A 420 6.22 -1.03 -0.99
C MET A 420 7.38 -0.25 -1.62
N PHE A 421 7.12 1.01 -1.99
CA PHE A 421 8.12 2.00 -2.34
C PHE A 421 8.65 2.66 -1.06
N GLY A 422 9.96 2.61 -0.85
CA GLY A 422 10.61 3.18 0.33
C GLY A 422 11.19 4.58 0.10
N GLY A 423 11.20 5.40 1.15
CA GLY A 423 11.67 6.78 1.09
C GLY A 423 10.54 7.77 0.78
N ALA A 424 10.89 8.88 0.13
CA ALA A 424 9.92 9.89 -0.30
C ALA A 424 8.99 9.31 -1.37
N THR A 425 7.69 9.63 -1.28
CA THR A 425 6.66 9.07 -2.15
C THR A 425 5.77 10.15 -2.73
N SER A 426 5.31 9.92 -3.95
CA SER A 426 4.24 10.67 -4.60
C SER A 426 2.87 10.23 -4.06
N GLY A 427 1.81 10.92 -4.48
CA GLY A 427 0.44 10.56 -4.11
C GLY A 427 0.09 9.11 -4.47
N PRO A 428 0.30 8.66 -5.72
CA PRO A 428 0.02 7.29 -6.12
C PRO A 428 0.87 6.24 -5.39
N GLU A 429 2.17 6.49 -5.20
CA GLU A 429 3.03 5.55 -4.44
C GLU A 429 2.57 5.41 -2.99
N ALA A 430 2.17 6.51 -2.34
CA ALA A 430 1.63 6.48 -0.99
C ALA A 430 0.30 5.71 -0.93
N GLY A 431 -0.61 5.94 -1.90
CA GLY A 431 -1.86 5.20 -2.02
C GLY A 431 -1.65 3.70 -2.23
N TRP A 432 -0.67 3.32 -3.05
CA TRP A 432 -0.26 1.93 -3.24
C TRP A 432 0.33 1.32 -1.97
N ASN A 433 1.27 2.00 -1.32
CA ASN A 433 1.88 1.53 -0.08
C ASN A 433 0.85 1.29 1.01
N ARG A 434 -0.14 2.18 1.14
CA ARG A 434 -1.22 2.03 2.13
C ARG A 434 -2.12 0.84 1.84
N ALA A 435 -2.45 0.60 0.56
CA ALA A 435 -3.16 -0.62 0.17
C ALA A 435 -2.36 -1.88 0.50
N MET A 436 -1.04 -1.87 0.27
CA MET A 436 -0.16 -2.99 0.65
C MET A 436 -0.09 -3.21 2.16
N PHE A 437 -0.13 -2.14 2.96
CA PHE A 437 -0.23 -2.23 4.42
C PHE A 437 -1.54 -2.88 4.86
N LYS A 438 -2.67 -2.51 4.25
CA LYS A 438 -3.97 -3.14 4.54
C LYS A 438 -3.96 -4.62 4.18
N VAL A 439 -3.48 -4.97 2.99
CA VAL A 439 -3.35 -6.36 2.54
C VAL A 439 -2.43 -7.16 3.47
N LEU A 440 -1.31 -6.55 3.89
CA LEU A 440 -0.37 -7.17 4.81
C LEU A 440 -0.98 -7.39 6.20
N ALA A 441 -1.72 -6.41 6.73
CA ALA A 441 -2.40 -6.52 8.01
C ALA A 441 -3.44 -7.66 7.98
N ASP A 442 -4.21 -7.77 6.90
CA ASP A 442 -5.22 -8.83 6.76
C ASP A 442 -4.61 -10.22 6.75
N VAL A 443 -3.54 -10.45 5.96
CA VAL A 443 -2.87 -11.76 5.94
C VAL A 443 -2.16 -12.06 7.25
N LEU A 444 -1.53 -11.07 7.89
CA LEU A 444 -0.83 -11.25 9.16
C LEU A 444 -1.77 -11.47 10.35
N ALA A 445 -3.05 -11.10 10.24
CA ALA A 445 -4.07 -11.35 11.26
C ALA A 445 -4.53 -12.83 11.30
N THR A 446 -4.22 -13.62 10.28
CA THR A 446 -4.59 -15.03 10.21
C THR A 446 -3.83 -15.88 11.23
N SER A 447 -4.47 -16.94 11.73
CA SER A 447 -3.90 -17.77 12.82
C SER A 447 -2.62 -18.52 12.43
N ASP A 448 -2.40 -18.79 11.14
CA ASP A 448 -1.20 -19.45 10.63
C ASP A 448 0.03 -18.54 10.64
N MET A 449 -0.15 -17.24 10.87
CA MET A 449 0.93 -16.25 11.05
C MET A 449 1.34 -16.09 12.52
N ALA A 450 0.60 -16.67 13.47
CA ALA A 450 0.89 -16.51 14.89
C ALA A 450 2.32 -16.94 15.27
N GLY A 451 3.04 -16.08 15.99
CA GLY A 451 4.40 -16.30 16.46
C GLY A 451 5.49 -16.25 15.38
N ARG A 452 5.16 -15.93 14.14
CA ARG A 452 6.13 -15.85 13.04
C ARG A 452 6.95 -14.55 13.07
N GLU A 453 8.10 -14.59 12.41
CA GLU A 453 8.89 -13.38 12.14
C GLU A 453 8.46 -12.76 10.81
N VAL A 454 8.11 -11.47 10.83
CA VAL A 454 7.83 -10.64 9.66
C VAL A 454 9.05 -9.77 9.40
N ILE A 455 9.69 -9.98 8.25
CA ILE A 455 10.92 -9.32 7.85
C ILE A 455 10.61 -8.31 6.74
N PHE A 456 10.84 -7.03 7.01
CA PHE A 456 10.87 -5.98 6.00
C PHE A 456 12.26 -5.96 5.36
N ALA A 457 12.36 -6.41 4.11
CA ALA A 457 13.60 -6.54 3.36
C ALA A 457 13.71 -5.41 2.32
N GLY A 458 14.64 -4.47 2.56
CA GLY A 458 14.90 -3.35 1.68
C GLY A 458 15.92 -3.70 0.59
N PHE A 459 15.62 -3.28 -0.62
CA PHE A 459 16.48 -3.37 -1.80
C PHE A 459 16.49 -2.03 -2.51
N GLY A 460 17.60 -1.67 -3.15
CA GLY A 460 17.70 -0.42 -3.87
C GLY A 460 19.05 -0.23 -4.52
N ALA A 461 19.11 0.68 -5.48
CA ALA A 461 20.36 1.15 -6.07
C ALA A 461 20.59 2.60 -5.68
N HIS A 462 21.85 3.03 -5.70
CA HIS A 462 22.24 4.40 -5.41
C HIS A 462 23.39 4.81 -6.33
N GLU A 463 23.34 6.03 -6.86
CA GLU A 463 24.38 6.54 -7.78
C GLU A 463 25.77 6.59 -7.12
N ASP A 464 25.80 6.84 -5.80
CA ASP A 464 27.03 6.86 -4.98
C ASP A 464 27.62 5.46 -4.66
N GLY A 465 27.04 4.38 -5.20
CA GLY A 465 27.58 3.02 -5.11
C GLY A 465 27.00 2.13 -4.01
N ALA A 466 27.59 0.95 -3.83
CA ALA A 466 27.03 -0.16 -3.05
C ALA A 466 26.80 0.16 -1.55
N LEU A 467 27.73 0.87 -0.89
CA LEU A 467 27.56 1.27 0.51
C LEU A 467 26.37 2.21 0.72
N ALA A 468 26.17 3.17 -0.19
CA ALA A 468 25.02 4.07 -0.13
C ALA A 468 23.71 3.31 -0.39
N ALA A 469 23.71 2.37 -1.34
CA ALA A 469 22.58 1.49 -1.59
C ALA A 469 22.23 0.59 -0.38
N LEU A 470 23.23 0.03 0.31
CA LEU A 470 23.03 -0.75 1.53
C LEU A 470 22.43 0.10 2.66
N SER A 471 22.98 1.30 2.88
CA SER A 471 22.47 2.23 3.88
C SER A 471 21.05 2.71 3.58
N GLY A 472 20.78 3.10 2.32
CA GLY A 472 19.48 3.60 1.88
C GLY A 472 18.39 2.53 1.97
N SER A 473 18.68 1.32 1.50
CA SER A 473 17.74 0.19 1.58
C SER A 473 17.47 -0.26 3.01
N ALA A 474 18.48 -0.23 3.89
CA ALA A 474 18.28 -0.52 5.31
C ALA A 474 17.42 0.54 6.01
N ALA A 475 17.64 1.82 5.71
CA ALA A 475 16.83 2.92 6.24
C ALA A 475 15.37 2.82 5.76
N ALA A 476 15.15 2.56 4.47
CA ALA A 476 13.82 2.37 3.90
C ALA A 476 13.08 1.19 4.56
N ALA A 477 13.76 0.06 4.78
CA ALA A 477 13.19 -1.10 5.45
C ALA A 477 12.83 -0.81 6.91
N ALA A 478 13.69 -0.09 7.64
CA ALA A 478 13.44 0.29 9.02
C ALA A 478 12.27 1.26 9.15
N ASP A 479 12.20 2.28 8.29
CA ASP A 479 11.10 3.25 8.25
C ASP A 479 9.76 2.57 7.96
N MET A 480 9.74 1.66 6.98
CA MET A 480 8.55 0.87 6.63
C MET A 480 8.09 -0.03 7.78
N LYS A 481 9.03 -0.66 8.49
CA LYS A 481 8.75 -1.49 9.66
C LYS A 481 8.11 -0.66 10.79
N GLU A 482 8.69 0.48 11.14
CA GLU A 482 8.14 1.37 12.18
C GLU A 482 6.76 1.94 11.80
N ALA A 483 6.56 2.28 10.53
CA ALA A 483 5.26 2.71 10.02
C ALA A 483 4.20 1.58 10.13
N PHE A 484 4.57 0.33 9.81
CA PHE A 484 3.64 -0.80 9.93
C PHE A 484 3.25 -1.11 11.38
N LEU A 485 4.20 -1.03 12.31
CA LEU A 485 3.93 -1.20 13.74
C LEU A 485 2.92 -0.18 14.28
N GLN A 486 2.88 1.02 13.70
CA GLN A 486 1.91 2.06 14.02
C GLN A 486 0.58 1.88 13.27
N PHE A 487 0.63 1.37 12.04
CA PHE A 487 -0.56 1.14 11.21
C PHE A 487 -1.42 -0.03 11.73
N ALA A 488 -0.81 -1.14 12.14
CA ALA A 488 -1.51 -2.35 12.59
C ALA A 488 -0.97 -2.91 13.93
N PRO A 489 -0.92 -2.11 15.01
CA PRO A 489 -0.36 -2.54 16.30
C PRO A 489 -1.09 -3.76 16.87
N ASN A 490 -2.42 -3.80 16.70
CA ASN A 490 -3.26 -4.88 17.21
C ASN A 490 -3.00 -6.22 16.51
N VAL A 491 -2.70 -6.21 15.20
CA VAL A 491 -2.37 -7.42 14.45
C VAL A 491 -1.07 -8.02 14.98
N VAL A 492 -0.05 -7.18 15.15
CA VAL A 492 1.27 -7.58 15.66
C VAL A 492 1.16 -8.13 17.08
N ALA A 493 0.46 -7.43 17.97
CA ALA A 493 0.30 -7.84 19.36
C ALA A 493 -0.54 -9.12 19.50
N THR A 494 -1.69 -9.20 18.83
CA THR A 494 -2.61 -10.34 18.95
C THR A 494 -1.99 -11.64 18.46
N ASN A 495 -1.22 -11.58 17.37
CA ASN A 495 -0.56 -12.75 16.80
C ASN A 495 0.86 -12.96 17.32
N GLY A 496 1.34 -12.14 18.28
CA GLY A 496 2.67 -12.27 18.85
C GLY A 496 3.77 -12.25 17.78
N LEU A 497 3.63 -11.40 16.77
CA LEU A 497 4.55 -11.34 15.64
C LEU A 497 5.86 -10.69 16.05
N VAL A 498 6.99 -11.27 15.61
CA VAL A 498 8.30 -10.60 15.70
C VAL A 498 8.49 -9.81 14.42
N VAL A 499 8.72 -8.50 14.50
CA VAL A 499 8.91 -7.68 13.29
C VAL A 499 10.35 -7.19 13.21
N SER A 500 11.04 -7.53 12.12
CA SER A 500 12.44 -7.16 11.88
C SER A 500 12.60 -6.44 10.53
N SER A 501 13.74 -5.78 10.33
CA SER A 501 14.05 -5.06 9.10
C SER A 501 15.52 -5.21 8.71
N HIS A 502 15.78 -5.45 7.42
CA HIS A 502 17.12 -5.63 6.87
C HIS A 502 17.25 -4.97 5.50
N GLY A 503 18.40 -4.33 5.22
CA GLY A 503 18.74 -3.78 3.91
C GLY A 503 19.79 -4.62 3.20
N PHE A 504 19.62 -4.84 1.91
CA PHE A 504 20.50 -5.68 1.08
C PHE A 504 21.10 -4.93 -0.12
N GLY A 505 20.79 -3.64 -0.30
CA GLY A 505 21.28 -2.84 -1.42
C GLY A 505 20.84 -3.41 -2.77
N GLY A 506 21.74 -3.36 -3.76
CA GLY A 506 21.43 -3.68 -5.16
C GLY A 506 21.63 -5.14 -5.58
N ILE A 507 21.94 -6.05 -4.64
CA ILE A 507 22.56 -7.35 -4.94
C ILE A 507 21.63 -8.45 -5.49
N SER A 508 20.31 -8.24 -5.48
CA SER A 508 19.33 -9.21 -5.99
C SER A 508 18.02 -8.53 -6.38
N PRO A 509 17.99 -7.74 -7.47
CA PRO A 509 16.75 -7.09 -7.91
C PRO A 509 15.71 -8.14 -8.30
N ALA A 510 14.52 -8.06 -7.71
CA ALA A 510 13.34 -8.78 -8.22
C ALA A 510 12.79 -8.11 -9.49
N THR A 511 12.93 -6.79 -9.57
CA THR A 511 12.54 -5.92 -10.68
C THR A 511 13.40 -4.66 -10.67
N CYS A 512 13.10 -3.70 -11.54
CA CYS A 512 13.75 -2.40 -11.55
C CYS A 512 13.49 -1.62 -10.25
N TYR A 513 14.53 -1.02 -9.68
CA TYR A 513 14.40 -0.10 -8.55
C TYR A 513 14.01 1.28 -9.08
N GLU A 514 12.72 1.46 -9.30
CA GLU A 514 12.14 2.71 -9.80
C GLU A 514 11.11 3.24 -8.81
N GLY A 515 10.91 4.55 -8.85
CA GLY A 515 9.86 5.28 -8.13
C GLY A 515 9.61 6.61 -8.81
N GLN A 516 8.56 7.32 -8.40
CA GLN A 516 8.10 8.51 -9.09
C GLN A 516 8.74 9.79 -8.57
N VAL A 517 9.08 9.83 -7.28
CA VAL A 517 9.75 11.00 -6.72
C VAL A 517 11.20 11.02 -7.17
N ALA A 518 11.59 12.10 -7.84
CA ALA A 518 12.98 12.33 -8.22
C ALA A 518 13.88 12.35 -6.97
N ALA A 519 14.65 11.28 -6.78
CA ALA A 519 15.63 11.12 -5.72
C ALA A 519 16.81 10.27 -6.23
N SER A 520 17.98 10.41 -5.60
CA SER A 520 19.21 9.70 -6.00
C SER A 520 19.25 8.21 -5.61
N GLY A 521 18.16 7.66 -5.06
CA GLY A 521 18.07 6.26 -4.67
C GLY A 521 16.63 5.80 -4.39
N HIS A 522 16.07 5.03 -5.32
CA HIS A 522 14.79 4.36 -5.13
C HIS A 522 14.99 3.05 -4.37
N ASN A 523 14.10 2.81 -3.41
CA ASN A 523 14.13 1.60 -2.60
C ASN A 523 12.79 0.87 -2.71
N ARG A 524 12.86 -0.46 -2.77
CA ARG A 524 11.72 -1.38 -2.70
C ARG A 524 11.81 -2.13 -1.39
N VAL A 525 10.70 -2.23 -0.68
CA VAL A 525 10.62 -2.99 0.57
C VAL A 525 9.72 -4.18 0.35
N GLU A 526 10.32 -5.37 0.32
CA GLU A 526 9.63 -6.65 0.23
C GLU A 526 9.30 -7.17 1.63
N VAL A 527 8.21 -7.93 1.76
CA VAL A 527 7.84 -8.58 3.01
C VAL A 527 8.13 -10.07 2.93
N TRP A 528 8.82 -10.58 3.95
CA TRP A 528 9.12 -12.01 4.09
C TRP A 528 8.63 -12.50 5.45
N VAL A 529 8.16 -13.75 5.51
CA VAL A 529 7.67 -14.35 6.75
C VAL A 529 8.41 -15.66 7.01
N LYS A 530 8.89 -15.84 8.24
CA LYS A 530 9.62 -17.02 8.71
C LYS A 530 8.87 -17.76 9.80
#